data_AF-A0A432K905-F1
#
_entry.id   AF-A0A432K905-F1
#
_cell.length_a   1.000
_cell.length_b   1.000
_cell.length_c   1.000
_cell.angle_alpha   90.00
_cell.angle_beta   90.00
_cell.angle_gamma   90.00
#
_symmetry.space_group_name_H-M   'P 1'
#
loop_
_entity.id
_entity.type
_entity.pdbx_description
1 polymer ?
#
loop_
_entity_poly.entity_id
_entity_poly.type
_entity_poly.pdbx_seq_one_letter_code
_entity_poly.pdbx_strand_id
1 'polypeptide(L)'
;MYGVDRHGNCNFCNPAGLKILGFETDRDLIGKNMHSLIHHSLSDGMPVPDSECKIYKTLRSGEASHADDEVMWRADGSQFPSEYTSHPVHRDGELVGCVVSFLDITQRKLSEETLRQSEALYRGIFDNSNEAILLSCPSEDRFLDVTPPPAACWDSPGTNC
;
A
#
# COMPACT_ATOMS: atom_id res chain seq x y z
N MET A 1 2.71 -10.87 -11.68
CA MET A 1 2.98 -12.13 -10.94
C MET A 1 4.18 -12.84 -11.55
N TYR A 2 4.96 -13.52 -10.72
CA TYR A 2 6.06 -14.38 -11.15
C TYR A 2 6.08 -15.65 -10.30
N GLY A 3 6.77 -16.69 -10.76
CA GLY A 3 7.02 -17.90 -9.99
C GLY A 3 8.50 -18.06 -9.71
N VAL A 4 8.83 -18.59 -8.53
CA VAL A 4 10.20 -18.94 -8.16
C VAL A 4 10.33 -20.41 -7.77
N ASP A 5 11.52 -20.97 -7.93
CA ASP A 5 11.90 -22.27 -7.39
C ASP A 5 12.18 -22.22 -5.87
N ARG A 6 12.66 -23.34 -5.32
CA ARG A 6 13.03 -23.49 -3.90
C ARG A 6 14.18 -22.60 -3.43
N HIS A 7 14.97 -22.08 -4.37
CA HIS A 7 16.10 -21.20 -4.12
C HIS A 7 15.78 -19.73 -4.39
N GLY A 8 14.53 -19.41 -4.75
CA GLY A 8 14.12 -18.04 -5.07
C GLY A 8 14.43 -17.60 -6.50
N ASN A 9 14.87 -18.52 -7.38
CA ASN A 9 15.17 -18.21 -8.76
C ASN A 9 13.90 -18.17 -9.60
N CYS A 10 13.76 -17.18 -10.47
CA CYS A 10 12.57 -17.01 -11.30
C CYS A 10 12.43 -18.14 -12.33
N ASN A 11 11.24 -18.75 -12.39
CA ASN A 11 10.86 -19.74 -13.38
C ASN A 11 9.97 -19.16 -14.49
N PHE A 12 9.20 -18.11 -14.18
CA PHE A 12 8.40 -17.37 -15.15
C PHE A 12 8.01 -16.01 -14.57
N CYS A 13 7.71 -15.05 -15.45
CA CYS A 13 7.06 -13.79 -15.08
C CYS A 13 5.99 -13.45 -16.13
N ASN A 14 4.80 -13.06 -15.69
CA ASN A 14 3.76 -12.68 -16.64
C ASN A 14 4.01 -11.27 -17.23
N PRO A 15 3.42 -10.92 -18.39
CA PRO A 15 3.66 -9.63 -19.04
C PRO A 15 3.36 -8.40 -18.16
N ALA A 16 2.33 -8.48 -17.31
CA ALA A 16 2.02 -7.41 -16.37
C ALA A 16 3.14 -7.23 -15.32
N GLY A 17 3.73 -8.32 -14.83
CA GLY A 17 4.86 -8.26 -13.91
C GLY A 17 6.10 -7.65 -14.55
N LEU A 18 6.41 -8.03 -15.79
CA LEU A 18 7.51 -7.43 -16.57
C LEU A 18 7.33 -5.91 -16.71
N LYS A 19 6.12 -5.47 -17.08
CA LYS A 19 5.79 -4.06 -17.24
C LYS A 19 5.96 -3.28 -15.94
N ILE A 20 5.49 -3.79 -14.80
CA ILE A 20 5.61 -3.11 -13.51
C ILE A 20 7.07 -3.03 -13.06
N LEU A 21 7.83 -4.13 -13.22
CA LEU A 21 9.23 -4.22 -12.83
C LEU A 21 10.19 -3.54 -13.82
N GLY A 22 9.71 -3.12 -14.99
CA GLY A 22 10.52 -2.43 -16.00
C GLY A 22 11.46 -3.34 -16.79
N PHE A 23 11.17 -4.64 -16.88
CA PHE A 23 11.95 -5.58 -17.70
C PHE A 23 11.29 -5.75 -19.08
N GLU A 24 12.11 -5.79 -20.14
CA GLU A 24 11.61 -5.97 -21.51
C GLU A 24 11.14 -7.40 -21.76
N THR A 25 11.90 -8.39 -21.25
CA THR A 25 11.62 -9.80 -21.46
C THR A 25 11.72 -10.62 -20.18
N ASP A 26 11.02 -11.74 -20.13
CA ASP A 26 11.12 -12.70 -19.03
C ASP A 26 12.51 -13.35 -18.94
N ARG A 27 13.24 -13.45 -20.06
CA ARG A 27 14.63 -13.95 -20.11
C ARG A 27 15.56 -13.15 -19.22
N ASP A 28 15.27 -11.87 -18.97
CA ASP A 28 16.04 -11.03 -18.06
C ASP A 28 15.81 -11.40 -16.58
N LEU A 29 14.79 -12.19 -16.29
CA LEU A 29 14.42 -12.66 -14.95
C LEU A 29 14.71 -14.15 -14.75
N ILE A 30 14.50 -14.99 -15.76
CA ILE A 30 14.61 -16.45 -15.63
C ILE A 30 15.98 -16.85 -15.04
N GLY A 31 15.94 -17.67 -14.00
CA GLY A 31 17.11 -18.18 -13.28
C GLY A 31 17.77 -17.16 -12.34
N LYS A 32 17.36 -15.89 -12.34
CA LYS A 32 17.85 -14.89 -11.38
C LYS A 32 17.08 -15.00 -10.07
N ASN A 33 17.80 -14.76 -8.97
CA ASN A 33 17.22 -14.71 -7.65
C ASN A 33 16.36 -13.44 -7.49
N MET A 34 15.07 -13.60 -7.24
CA MET A 34 14.13 -12.47 -7.20
C MET A 34 14.30 -11.60 -5.96
N HIS A 35 14.75 -12.18 -4.82
CA HIS A 35 15.04 -11.40 -3.62
C HIS A 35 16.16 -10.39 -3.90
N SER A 36 17.30 -10.88 -4.39
CA SER A 36 18.45 -10.03 -4.71
C SER A 36 18.19 -9.06 -5.86
N LEU A 37 17.27 -9.39 -6.77
CA LEU A 37 17.01 -8.57 -7.95
C LEU A 37 16.00 -7.44 -7.71
N ILE A 38 14.92 -7.70 -6.96
CA ILE A 38 13.79 -6.75 -6.85
C ILE A 38 13.32 -6.49 -5.41
N HIS A 39 13.84 -7.18 -4.38
CA HIS A 39 13.41 -7.04 -2.98
C HIS A 39 14.60 -6.88 -2.01
N HIS A 40 15.78 -6.52 -2.53
CA HIS A 40 17.05 -6.61 -1.79
C HIS A 40 17.22 -5.59 -0.66
N SER A 41 16.48 -4.47 -0.68
CA SER A 41 16.62 -3.40 0.30
C SER A 41 15.32 -2.64 0.56
N LEU A 42 15.24 -2.06 1.75
CA LEU A 42 14.23 -1.10 2.17
C LEU A 42 14.36 0.22 1.38
N SER A 43 13.42 1.14 1.61
CA SER A 43 13.36 2.40 0.86
C SER A 43 14.55 3.33 1.08
N ASP A 44 15.23 3.18 2.21
CA ASP A 44 16.45 3.92 2.59
C ASP A 44 17.74 3.21 2.14
N GLY A 45 17.62 2.07 1.44
CA GLY A 45 18.74 1.29 0.94
C GLY A 45 19.31 0.28 1.94
N MET A 46 18.80 0.19 3.17
CA MET A 46 19.23 -0.87 4.09
C MET A 46 18.85 -2.24 3.53
N PRO A 47 19.75 -3.24 3.56
CA PRO A 47 19.49 -4.55 2.98
C PRO A 47 18.38 -5.27 3.74
N VAL A 48 17.50 -5.97 3.02
CA VAL A 48 16.52 -6.89 3.59
C VAL A 48 17.19 -8.26 3.73
N PRO A 49 17.38 -8.78 4.94
CA PRO A 49 17.93 -10.12 5.12
C PRO A 49 17.00 -11.20 4.57
N ASP A 50 17.57 -12.27 4.01
CA ASP A 50 16.83 -13.44 3.53
C ASP A 50 15.87 -14.05 4.59
N SER A 51 16.24 -13.94 5.87
CA SER A 51 15.40 -14.40 6.99
C SER A 51 14.10 -13.61 7.12
N GLU A 52 14.11 -12.34 6.74
CA GLU A 52 12.99 -11.40 6.86
C GLU A 52 12.13 -11.33 5.60
N CYS A 53 12.65 -11.80 4.45
CA CYS A 53 11.87 -11.90 3.22
C CYS A 53 10.66 -12.83 3.39
N LYS A 54 9.44 -12.29 3.25
CA LYS A 54 8.19 -13.07 3.39
C LYS A 54 8.01 -14.09 2.27
N ILE A 55 8.52 -13.82 1.07
CA ILE A 55 8.55 -14.81 -0.01
C ILE A 55 9.36 -16.03 0.43
N TYR A 56 10.53 -15.82 1.04
CA TYR A 56 11.33 -16.91 1.59
C TYR A 56 10.70 -17.56 2.82
N LYS A 57 9.92 -16.82 3.61
CA LYS A 57 9.09 -17.44 4.66
C LYS A 57 8.17 -18.49 4.04
N THR A 58 7.48 -18.19 2.94
CA THR A 58 6.65 -19.16 2.21
C THR A 58 7.46 -20.34 1.67
N LEU A 59 8.66 -20.10 1.12
CA LEU A 59 9.53 -21.21 0.67
C LEU A 59 10.03 -22.09 1.81
N ARG A 60 10.19 -21.56 3.04
CA ARG A 60 10.63 -22.31 4.22
C ARG A 60 9.49 -23.07 4.90
N SER A 61 8.35 -22.42 5.14
CA SER A 61 7.24 -23.00 5.90
C SER A 61 6.26 -23.79 5.04
N GLY A 62 6.19 -23.50 3.73
CA GLY A 62 5.14 -24.04 2.87
C GLY A 62 3.77 -23.43 3.15
N GLU A 63 3.71 -22.26 3.81
CA GLU A 63 2.49 -21.52 4.09
C GLU A 63 2.44 -20.22 3.28
N ALA A 64 1.24 -19.80 2.89
CA ALA A 64 1.06 -18.53 2.19
C ALA A 64 1.46 -17.34 3.08
N SER A 65 1.96 -16.28 2.45
CA SER A 65 2.31 -15.03 3.13
C SER A 65 1.79 -13.82 2.36
N HIS A 66 1.66 -12.70 3.08
CA HIS A 66 1.15 -11.44 2.57
C HIS A 66 1.96 -10.26 3.11
N ALA A 67 2.11 -9.23 2.28
CA ALA A 67 2.71 -7.95 2.63
C ALA A 67 1.86 -6.82 2.05
N ASP A 68 1.41 -5.90 2.91
CA ASP A 68 0.57 -4.77 2.50
C ASP A 68 1.35 -3.59 1.94
N ASP A 69 2.60 -3.43 2.36
CA ASP A 69 3.41 -2.25 2.07
C ASP A 69 4.89 -2.54 2.25
N GLU A 70 5.51 -3.06 1.19
CA GLU A 70 6.95 -3.30 1.12
C GLU A 70 7.53 -2.72 -0.17
N VAL A 71 8.82 -2.40 -0.13
CA VAL A 71 9.50 -1.83 -1.28
C VAL A 71 9.87 -2.92 -2.27
N MET A 72 9.60 -2.66 -3.56
CA MET A 72 10.19 -3.40 -4.67
C MET A 72 10.98 -2.47 -5.60
N TRP A 73 11.96 -3.03 -6.28
CA TRP A 73 12.87 -2.32 -7.17
C TRP A 73 12.64 -2.72 -8.63
N ARG A 74 12.65 -1.70 -9.51
CA ARG A 74 12.57 -1.86 -10.96
C ARG A 74 13.96 -2.04 -11.57
N ALA A 75 14.00 -2.49 -12.82
CA ALA A 75 15.23 -2.68 -13.58
C ALA A 75 16.09 -1.40 -13.72
N ASP A 76 15.46 -0.22 -13.72
CA ASP A 76 16.13 1.09 -13.81
C ASP A 76 16.67 1.59 -12.46
N GLY A 77 16.45 0.84 -11.38
CA GLY A 77 16.82 1.21 -10.02
C GLY A 77 15.82 2.13 -9.32
N SER A 78 14.70 2.50 -9.94
CA SER A 78 13.60 3.15 -9.22
C SER A 78 12.88 2.16 -8.31
N GLN A 79 12.34 2.64 -7.20
CA GLN A 79 11.57 1.84 -6.26
C GLN A 79 10.08 2.17 -6.31
N PHE A 80 9.25 1.26 -5.77
CA PHE A 80 7.83 1.51 -5.54
C PHE A 80 7.32 0.75 -4.32
N PRO A 81 6.31 1.30 -3.61
CA PRO A 81 5.59 0.55 -2.60
C PRO A 81 4.74 -0.52 -3.30
N SER A 82 4.86 -1.75 -2.80
CA SER A 82 4.18 -2.92 -3.31
C SER A 82 3.37 -3.58 -2.22
N GLU A 83 2.18 -4.01 -2.59
CA GLU A 83 1.42 -5.04 -1.87
C GLU A 83 1.61 -6.37 -2.60
N TYR A 84 1.85 -7.47 -1.90
CA TYR A 84 2.01 -8.77 -2.53
C TYR A 84 1.61 -9.96 -1.67
N THR A 85 1.23 -11.04 -2.35
CA THR A 85 0.97 -12.36 -1.78
C THR A 85 1.93 -13.38 -2.36
N SER A 86 2.39 -14.32 -1.54
CA SER A 86 3.17 -15.49 -1.96
C SER A 86 2.43 -16.77 -1.59
N HIS A 87 2.20 -17.63 -2.58
CA HIS A 87 1.51 -18.90 -2.40
C HIS A 87 2.43 -20.08 -2.75
N PRO A 88 2.58 -21.07 -1.85
CA PRO A 88 3.44 -22.23 -2.08
C PRO A 88 2.90 -23.11 -3.21
N VAL A 89 3.80 -23.67 -4.01
CA VAL A 89 3.46 -24.64 -5.07
C VAL A 89 4.00 -26.01 -4.66
N HIS A 90 3.10 -26.99 -4.60
CA HIS A 90 3.44 -28.37 -4.32
C HIS A 90 3.31 -29.24 -5.58
N ARG A 91 4.25 -30.18 -5.76
CA ARG A 91 4.20 -31.23 -6.78
C ARG A 91 4.45 -32.56 -6.08
N ASP A 92 3.55 -33.52 -6.26
CA ASP A 92 3.64 -34.85 -5.63
C ASP A 92 3.82 -34.81 -4.10
N GLY A 93 3.22 -33.81 -3.44
CA GLY A 93 3.33 -33.59 -1.99
C GLY A 93 4.57 -32.83 -1.54
N GLU A 94 5.51 -32.55 -2.45
CA GLU A 94 6.73 -31.80 -2.16
C GLU A 94 6.60 -30.32 -2.54
N LEU A 95 7.08 -29.44 -1.67
CA LEU A 95 7.17 -28.01 -1.96
C LEU A 95 8.25 -27.78 -3.03
N VAL A 96 7.86 -27.25 -4.19
CA VAL A 96 8.76 -27.02 -5.34
C VAL A 96 9.04 -25.54 -5.62
N GLY A 97 8.33 -24.64 -4.95
CA GLY A 97 8.50 -23.20 -5.15
C GLY A 97 7.32 -22.39 -4.63
N CYS A 98 7.17 -21.17 -5.13
CA CYS A 98 5.99 -20.36 -4.86
C CYS A 98 5.64 -19.45 -6.05
N VAL A 99 4.40 -18.98 -6.08
CA VAL A 99 3.92 -17.96 -7.00
C VAL A 99 3.66 -16.68 -6.23
N VAL A 100 4.23 -15.58 -6.70
CA VAL A 100 4.11 -14.26 -6.10
C VAL A 100 3.25 -13.37 -6.99
N SER A 101 2.18 -12.82 -6.43
CA SER A 101 1.34 -11.80 -7.07
C SER A 101 1.52 -10.48 -6.34
N PHE A 102 1.75 -9.41 -7.09
CA PHE A 102 2.12 -8.11 -6.52
C PHE A 102 1.42 -6.98 -7.28
N LEU A 103 1.21 -5.86 -6.58
CA LEU A 103 0.55 -4.66 -7.05
C LEU A 103 1.41 -3.45 -6.67
N ASP A 104 1.62 -2.54 -7.62
CA ASP A 104 2.16 -1.21 -7.33
C ASP A 104 1.05 -0.36 -6.69
N ILE A 105 1.25 0.02 -5.42
CA ILE A 105 0.25 0.77 -4.63
C ILE A 105 0.58 2.26 -4.55
N THR A 106 1.47 2.77 -5.42
CA THR A 106 1.85 4.20 -5.45
C THR A 106 0.62 5.10 -5.60
N GLN A 107 -0.26 4.80 -6.56
CA GLN A 107 -1.45 5.62 -6.82
C GLN A 107 -2.45 5.57 -5.66
N ARG A 108 -2.58 4.42 -4.99
CA ARG A 108 -3.42 4.27 -3.80
C ARG A 108 -2.92 5.19 -2.69
N LYS A 109 -1.62 5.13 -2.38
CA LYS A 109 -0.99 5.97 -1.35
C LYS A 109 -1.07 7.47 -1.64
N LEU A 110 -0.85 7.87 -2.89
CA LEU A 110 -0.95 9.29 -3.28
C LEU A 110 -2.39 9.81 -3.11
N SER A 111 -3.38 8.98 -3.44
CA SER A 111 -4.79 9.35 -3.28
C SER A 111 -5.18 9.46 -1.81
N GLU A 112 -4.73 8.52 -0.98
CA GLU A 112 -4.95 8.54 0.47
C GLU A 112 -4.30 9.76 1.13
N GLU A 113 -3.07 10.11 0.79
CA GLU A 113 -2.40 11.29 1.35
C GLU A 113 -3.05 12.59 0.86
N THR A 114 -3.49 12.67 -0.39
CA THR A 114 -4.22 13.84 -0.90
C THR A 114 -5.53 14.05 -0.14
N LEU A 115 -6.28 12.97 0.09
CA LEU A 115 -7.50 13.02 0.90
C LEU A 115 -7.19 13.47 2.33
N ARG A 116 -6.17 12.89 2.95
CA ARG A 116 -5.75 13.23 4.32
C ARG A 116 -5.35 14.71 4.46
N GLN A 117 -4.62 15.24 3.48
CA GLN A 117 -4.24 16.67 3.45
C GLN A 117 -5.45 17.57 3.27
N SER A 118 -6.39 17.20 2.40
CA SER A 118 -7.64 17.96 2.22
C SER A 118 -8.47 17.97 3.49
N GLU A 119 -8.64 16.84 4.17
CA GLU A 119 -9.37 16.75 5.44
C GLU A 119 -8.70 17.58 6.54
N ALA A 120 -7.37 17.52 6.64
CA ALA A 120 -6.62 18.32 7.60
C ALA A 120 -6.75 19.83 7.34
N LEU A 121 -6.74 20.24 6.07
CA LEU A 121 -6.97 21.64 5.69
C LEU A 121 -8.40 22.08 6.04
N TYR A 122 -9.41 21.27 5.69
CA TYR A 122 -10.80 21.56 6.01
C TYR A 122 -11.01 21.69 7.52
N ARG A 123 -10.50 20.75 8.32
CA ARG A 123 -10.56 20.83 9.80
C ARG A 123 -9.84 22.06 10.34
N GLY A 124 -8.64 22.35 9.84
CA GLY A 124 -7.89 23.53 10.26
C GLY A 124 -8.62 24.86 9.99
N ILE A 125 -9.31 24.96 8.84
CA ILE A 125 -10.15 26.12 8.50
C ILE A 125 -11.39 26.17 9.40
N PHE A 126 -12.09 25.04 9.56
CA PHE A 126 -13.30 24.95 10.38
C PHE A 126 -13.03 25.29 11.85
N ASP A 127 -11.99 24.71 12.45
CA ASP A 127 -11.68 24.83 13.88
C ASP A 127 -11.10 26.20 14.26
N ASN A 128 -10.45 26.89 13.33
CA ASN A 128 -9.87 28.22 13.57
C ASN A 128 -10.72 29.38 13.02
N SER A 129 -11.91 29.10 12.49
CA SER A 129 -12.83 30.16 12.08
C SER A 129 -13.49 30.78 13.31
N ASN A 130 -13.34 32.10 13.46
CA ASN A 130 -14.12 32.89 14.42
C ASN A 130 -15.57 33.14 13.94
N GLU A 131 -15.88 32.80 12.69
CA GLU A 131 -17.23 32.90 12.11
C GLU A 131 -17.90 31.52 12.07
N ALA A 132 -19.23 31.53 12.28
CA ALA A 132 -19.98 30.30 12.32
C ALA A 132 -20.15 29.68 10.94
N ILE A 133 -19.60 28.48 10.73
CA ILE A 133 -19.72 27.74 9.47
C ILE A 133 -20.74 26.62 9.66
N LEU A 134 -21.75 26.58 8.79
CA LEU A 134 -22.89 25.68 8.89
C LEU A 134 -22.98 24.78 7.64
N LEU A 135 -22.80 23.47 7.83
CA LEU A 135 -23.01 22.46 6.79
C LEU A 135 -24.44 21.93 6.86
N SER A 136 -25.23 22.17 5.81
CA SER A 136 -26.60 21.65 5.66
C SER A 136 -26.69 20.73 4.43
N CYS A 137 -27.40 19.62 4.56
CA CYS A 137 -27.72 18.71 3.46
C CYS A 137 -29.10 19.08 2.89
N PRO A 138 -29.25 19.42 1.61
CA PRO A 138 -30.55 19.85 1.07
C PRO A 138 -31.63 18.75 1.03
N SER A 139 -31.25 17.47 1.09
CA SER A 139 -32.19 16.34 1.01
C SER A 139 -32.71 15.86 2.36
N GLU A 140 -32.09 16.27 3.45
CA GLU A 140 -32.48 15.93 4.81
C GLU A 140 -32.42 17.23 5.61
N ASP A 141 -33.57 17.81 5.94
CA ASP A 141 -33.77 19.13 6.55
C ASP A 141 -33.14 19.22 7.97
N ARG A 142 -31.82 19.01 8.06
CA ARG A 142 -31.03 18.81 9.28
C ARG A 142 -29.59 19.29 9.07
N PHE A 143 -29.06 19.94 10.11
CA PHE A 143 -27.67 20.37 10.19
C PHE A 143 -26.72 19.20 10.44
N LEU A 144 -25.63 19.14 9.67
CA LEU A 144 -24.62 18.08 9.77
C LEU A 144 -23.47 18.47 10.70
N ASP A 145 -23.06 19.75 10.70
CA ASP A 145 -21.99 20.23 11.60
C ASP A 145 -22.01 21.77 11.74
N VAL A 146 -21.56 22.28 12.89
CA VAL A 146 -21.50 23.72 13.22
C VAL A 146 -20.21 24.06 13.99
N THR A 147 -19.41 25.01 13.49
CA THR A 147 -18.36 25.69 14.27
C THR A 147 -18.77 27.12 14.62
N PRO A 148 -18.29 27.71 15.73
CA PRO A 148 -17.58 27.05 16.83
C PRO A 148 -18.53 26.12 17.62
N PRO A 149 -18.01 25.21 18.47
CA PRO A 149 -18.84 24.31 19.27
C PRO A 149 -19.91 25.09 20.07
N PRO A 150 -21.09 24.49 20.34
CA PRO A 150 -22.29 25.20 20.83
C PRO A 150 -22.11 26.07 22.07
N ALA A 151 -21.06 25.85 22.87
CA ALA A 151 -20.73 26.65 24.04
C ALA A 151 -20.38 28.12 23.72
N ALA A 152 -20.04 28.45 22.47
CA ALA A 152 -19.69 29.83 22.08
C ALA A 152 -20.90 30.69 21.64
N CYS A 153 -22.08 30.10 21.42
CA CYS A 153 -23.22 30.81 20.81
C CYS A 153 -24.40 31.09 21.75
N TRP A 154 -24.39 30.59 22.99
CA TRP A 154 -25.56 30.62 23.90
C TRP A 154 -25.38 31.47 25.17
N ASP A 155 -24.47 32.44 25.17
CA ASP A 155 -24.44 33.48 26.21
C ASP A 155 -25.02 34.79 25.67
N SER A 156 -26.35 34.87 25.66
CA SER A 156 -27.07 36.14 25.71
C SER A 156 -28.27 35.99 26.66
N PRO A 157 -28.23 36.61 27.85
CA PRO A 157 -29.32 36.53 28.80
C PRO A 157 -30.47 37.42 28.34
N GLY A 158 -31.61 36.79 28.10
CA GLY A 158 -32.92 37.43 28.11
C GLY A 158 -33.52 37.67 26.73
N THR A 159 -34.60 36.97 26.42
CA THR A 159 -35.92 37.61 26.37
C THR A 159 -36.96 36.56 26.72
N ASN A 160 -37.63 36.80 27.84
CA ASN A 160 -38.87 36.16 28.24
C ASN A 160 -39.97 36.74 27.33
N CYS A 161 -40.73 35.90 26.62
CA CYS A 161 -42.11 36.03 26.14
C CYS A 161 -42.36 35.06 24.99
#